data_AF-A0A433NDX7-F1
#
_entry.id   AF-A0A433NDX7-F1
#
_cell.length_a   1.000
_cell.length_b   1.000
_cell.length_c   1.000
_cell.angle_alpha   90.00
_cell.angle_beta   90.00
_cell.angle_gamma   90.00
#
_symmetry.space_group_name_H-M   'P 1'
#
loop_
_entity.id
_entity.type
_entity.pdbx_description
1 polymer ?
#
loop_
_entity_poly.entity_id
_entity_poly.type
_entity_poly.pdbx_seq_one_letter_code
_entity_poly.pdbx_strand_id
1 'polypeptide(L)'
;MQNLGRLQTTGLGLELFHVQTNTSFEIRPSLPVMRIGKPNETINPDIDVSGLPDANIVSRIHAQIQVQESSFYIEDLGSSNGTYLNDIRLEPSTHYSLKPGDKIDLGQNSKVTFIFRHKQQDQTNIGSISNPTVIQTQQIDNQNQHRVDRTSKILGASLIVAAILILAASTQVGFFVRLPGVLLSIAGVAVLVVGRVNRIIGWLLILGGIAVIAFTGGIFASINLLSVLVASALFAAGYQLFTSGKVWKYDLQTLQVLVKKHRGN
;
A
#
# COMPACT_ATOMS: atom_id res chain seq x y z
N MET A 1 -2.65 46.85 -26.08
CA MET A 1 -1.21 46.58 -25.90
C MET A 1 -1.06 45.75 -24.63
N GLN A 2 -0.48 44.56 -24.78
CA GLN A 2 0.17 43.71 -23.78
C GLN A 2 -0.60 43.41 -22.47
N ASN A 3 -1.33 42.29 -22.51
CA ASN A 3 -1.74 41.52 -21.34
C ASN A 3 -0.47 40.79 -20.83
N LEU A 4 0.13 41.27 -19.73
CA LEU A 4 1.23 40.57 -19.08
C LEU A 4 0.71 39.28 -18.47
N GLY A 5 1.18 38.15 -19.00
CA GLY A 5 0.91 36.82 -18.51
C GLY A 5 1.33 36.68 -17.05
N ARG A 6 0.37 36.83 -16.15
CA ARG A 6 0.45 36.30 -14.79
C ARG A 6 0.36 34.79 -14.92
N LEU A 7 1.51 34.13 -14.98
CA LEU A 7 1.61 32.68 -14.76
C LEU A 7 0.97 32.39 -13.40
N GLN A 8 -0.28 31.94 -13.43
CA GLN A 8 -0.94 31.40 -12.26
C GLN A 8 -0.24 30.06 -11.95
N THR A 9 0.71 30.07 -11.03
CA THR A 9 1.21 28.86 -10.35
C THR A 9 0.14 28.36 -9.38
N THR A 10 -1.08 28.14 -9.87
CA THR A 10 -2.19 27.59 -9.10
C THR A 10 -2.32 26.13 -9.51
N GLY A 11 -1.72 25.21 -8.75
CA GLY A 11 -1.99 23.78 -8.98
C GLY A 11 -1.02 22.75 -8.40
N LEU A 12 0.21 23.13 -8.01
CA LEU A 12 1.14 22.17 -7.41
C LEU A 12 0.93 22.13 -5.89
N GLY A 13 0.07 21.23 -5.42
CA GLY A 13 -0.02 20.89 -4.00
C GLY A 13 1.35 20.46 -3.47
N LEU A 14 1.64 20.70 -2.20
CA LEU A 14 2.88 20.24 -1.56
C LEU A 14 2.61 18.94 -0.82
N GLU A 15 3.64 18.12 -0.70
CA GLU A 15 3.59 16.86 0.04
C GLU A 15 4.89 16.61 0.79
N LEU A 16 4.77 15.88 1.91
CA LEU A 16 5.88 15.17 2.51
C LEU A 16 5.91 13.76 1.95
N PHE A 17 6.97 13.44 1.21
CA PHE A 17 7.18 12.11 0.68
C PHE A 17 8.08 11.31 1.59
N HIS A 18 7.55 10.25 2.18
CA HIS A 18 8.31 9.32 3.00
C HIS A 18 9.15 8.38 2.12
N VAL A 19 10.47 8.43 2.28
CA VAL A 19 11.43 7.77 1.39
C VAL A 19 11.37 6.25 1.51
N GLN A 20 11.22 5.72 2.74
CA GLN A 20 11.31 4.29 3.01
C GLN A 20 10.09 3.50 2.50
N THR A 21 8.91 4.11 2.46
CA THR A 21 7.65 3.44 2.04
C THR A 21 7.07 3.97 0.75
N ASN A 22 7.64 5.03 0.17
CA ASN A 22 7.07 5.77 -0.96
C ASN A 22 5.64 6.28 -0.71
N THR A 23 5.28 6.56 0.54
CA THR A 23 3.97 7.14 0.89
C THR A 23 4.08 8.66 0.96
N SER A 24 3.08 9.38 0.47
CA SER A 24 3.05 10.84 0.59
C SER A 24 1.93 11.34 1.49
N PHE A 25 2.22 12.43 2.19
CA PHE A 25 1.28 13.14 3.06
C PHE A 25 1.07 14.54 2.50
N GLU A 26 -0.16 14.86 2.14
CA GLU A 26 -0.49 16.15 1.53
C GLU A 26 -0.42 17.28 2.55
N ILE A 27 0.29 18.34 2.18
CA ILE A 27 0.43 19.57 2.96
C ILE A 27 -0.72 20.47 2.56
N ARG A 28 -1.71 20.56 3.44
CA ARG A 28 -2.94 21.34 3.22
C ARG A 28 -2.69 22.80 3.57
N PRO A 29 -2.65 23.74 2.61
CA PRO A 29 -2.41 25.16 2.91
C PRO A 29 -3.55 25.80 3.69
N SER A 30 -4.73 25.16 3.72
CA SER A 30 -5.88 25.60 4.52
C SER A 30 -5.68 25.39 6.03
N LEU A 31 -4.70 24.57 6.44
CA LEU A 31 -4.36 24.37 7.85
C LEU A 31 -3.12 25.21 8.18
N PRO A 32 -3.21 26.17 9.12
CA PRO A 32 -2.07 27.03 9.47
C PRO A 32 -0.96 26.24 10.17
N VAL A 33 -1.31 25.13 10.82
CA VAL A 33 -0.38 24.24 11.51
C VAL A 33 -0.78 22.80 11.19
N MET A 34 0.20 21.98 10.84
CA MET A 34 0.05 20.54 10.65
C MET A 34 1.00 19.79 11.58
N ARG A 35 0.45 19.03 12.50
CA ARG A 35 1.23 18.27 13.48
C ARG A 35 1.63 16.90 12.93
N ILE A 36 2.89 16.56 13.14
CA ILE A 36 3.49 15.28 12.76
C ILE A 36 3.74 14.46 14.02
N GLY A 37 3.25 13.22 14.02
CA GLY A 37 3.49 12.32 15.13
C GLY A 37 2.60 11.08 15.09
N LYS A 38 2.38 10.49 16.26
CA LYS A 38 1.52 9.31 16.43
C LYS A 38 0.24 9.67 17.18
N PRO A 39 -0.90 9.07 16.80
CA PRO A 39 -2.16 9.26 17.51
C PRO A 39 -2.04 8.80 18.96
N ASN A 40 -2.77 9.50 19.82
CA ASN A 40 -3.00 9.14 21.21
C ASN A 40 -4.49 9.35 21.53
N GLU A 41 -4.96 8.84 22.67
CA GLU A 41 -6.36 8.96 23.10
C GLU A 41 -6.87 10.40 23.16
N THR A 42 -5.97 11.37 23.34
CA THR A 42 -6.29 12.79 23.51
C THR A 42 -6.05 13.64 22.26
N ILE A 43 -5.10 13.26 21.39
CA ILE A 43 -4.64 14.10 20.28
C ILE A 43 -4.40 13.23 19.05
N ASN A 44 -5.08 13.56 17.95
CA ASN A 44 -4.81 13.01 16.64
C ASN A 44 -3.92 13.99 15.85
N PRO A 45 -2.72 13.59 15.39
CA PRO A 45 -1.89 14.43 14.54
C PRO A 45 -2.49 14.57 13.13
N ASP A 46 -2.19 15.67 12.45
CA ASP A 46 -2.61 15.89 11.06
C ASP A 46 -1.89 14.95 10.09
N ILE A 47 -0.63 14.64 10.41
CA ILE A 47 0.24 13.71 9.69
C ILE A 47 0.55 12.57 10.66
N ASP A 48 -0.23 11.48 10.52
CA ASP A 48 -0.07 10.26 11.30
C ASP A 48 1.04 9.37 10.72
N VAL A 49 2.10 9.19 11.49
CA VAL A 49 3.26 8.36 11.12
C VAL A 49 3.19 6.94 11.68
N SER A 50 2.13 6.55 12.40
CA SER A 50 2.02 5.25 13.08
C SER A 50 2.05 4.05 12.13
N GLY A 51 1.64 4.23 10.87
CA GLY A 51 1.70 3.22 9.83
C GLY A 51 3.07 3.08 9.14
N LEU A 52 4.06 3.91 9.49
CA LEU A 52 5.39 3.89 8.89
C LEU A 52 6.32 2.90 9.61
N PRO A 53 7.31 2.30 8.91
CA PRO A 53 8.37 1.52 9.55
C PRO A 53 9.15 2.39 10.53
N ASP A 54 9.67 1.77 11.58
CA ASP A 54 10.44 2.43 12.65
C ASP A 54 9.72 3.60 13.35
N ALA A 55 8.39 3.74 13.20
CA ALA A 55 7.60 4.80 13.87
C ALA A 55 7.68 4.77 15.41
N ASN A 56 8.24 3.71 16.01
CA ASN A 56 8.55 3.65 17.43
C ASN A 56 9.51 4.77 17.89
N ILE A 57 10.38 5.27 17.00
CA ILE A 57 11.30 6.38 17.32
C ILE A 57 10.64 7.76 17.24
N VAL A 58 9.45 7.85 16.64
CA VAL A 58 8.71 9.10 16.51
C VAL A 58 7.83 9.31 17.74
N SER A 59 7.77 10.54 18.24
CA SER A 59 6.99 10.92 19.42
C SER A 59 5.51 11.09 19.02
N ARG A 60 4.60 11.06 20.01
CA ARG A 60 3.17 11.33 19.75
C ARG A 60 2.96 12.77 19.24
N ILE A 61 3.64 13.72 19.86
CA ILE A 61 3.81 15.09 19.40
C ILE A 61 5.31 15.22 19.11
N HIS A 62 5.71 15.21 17.84
CA HIS A 62 7.12 15.17 17.46
C HIS A 62 7.56 16.49 16.83
N ALA A 63 6.92 16.87 15.73
CA ALA A 63 7.21 18.10 15.01
C ALA A 63 5.91 18.69 14.47
N GLN A 64 5.97 19.93 14.02
CA GLN A 64 4.89 20.54 13.26
C GLN A 64 5.42 21.32 12.07
N ILE A 65 4.58 21.42 11.04
CA ILE A 65 4.79 22.32 9.91
C ILE A 65 3.81 23.47 10.04
N GLN A 66 4.33 24.68 10.09
CA GLN A 66 3.54 25.89 10.05
C GLN A 66 3.50 26.44 8.63
N VAL A 67 2.30 26.82 8.18
CA VAL A 67 2.05 27.46 6.89
C VAL A 67 1.78 28.93 7.16
N GLN A 68 2.66 29.80 6.69
CA GLN A 68 2.49 31.25 6.78
C GLN A 68 2.47 31.84 5.36
N GLU A 69 1.30 32.27 4.91
CA GLU A 69 1.07 32.84 3.57
C GLU A 69 1.50 31.91 2.42
N SER A 70 2.76 32.00 2.02
CA SER A 70 3.41 31.23 0.96
C SER A 70 4.69 30.52 1.40
N SER A 71 5.06 30.66 2.68
CA SER A 71 6.24 30.06 3.29
C SER A 71 5.88 28.94 4.24
N PHE A 72 6.74 27.93 4.30
CA PHE A 72 6.60 26.77 5.18
C PHE A 72 7.73 26.81 6.19
N TYR A 73 7.39 26.45 7.43
CA TYR A 73 8.36 26.35 8.51
C TYR A 73 8.18 25.01 9.21
N ILE A 74 9.28 24.42 9.65
CA ILE A 74 9.28 23.22 10.48
C ILE A 74 9.80 23.56 11.88
N GLU A 75 9.16 22.98 12.88
CA GLU A 75 9.49 23.15 14.30
C GLU A 75 9.47 21.79 14.99
N ASP A 76 10.52 21.49 15.77
CA ASP A 76 10.53 20.33 16.67
C ASP A 76 9.82 20.68 17.98
N LEU A 77 8.84 19.87 18.38
CA LEU A 77 8.01 20.13 19.56
C LEU A 77 8.56 19.47 20.85
N GLY A 78 9.89 19.35 20.95
CA GLY A 78 10.55 18.69 22.07
C GLY A 78 10.53 17.17 21.93
N SER A 79 10.81 16.67 20.73
CA SER A 79 10.77 15.23 20.46
C SER A 79 11.90 14.49 21.16
N SER A 80 11.66 13.21 21.49
CA SER A 80 12.64 12.40 22.24
C SER A 80 13.92 12.12 21.45
N ASN A 81 13.81 11.97 20.13
CA ASN A 81 14.96 11.66 19.26
C ASN A 81 15.44 12.85 18.42
N GLY A 82 14.77 14.01 18.52
CA GLY A 82 15.02 15.21 17.73
C GLY A 82 14.49 15.10 16.29
N THR A 83 14.29 16.26 15.66
CA THR A 83 14.04 16.41 14.23
C THR A 83 15.31 16.95 13.56
N TYR A 84 15.61 16.48 12.34
CA TYR A 84 16.76 16.94 11.55
C TYR A 84 16.29 17.47 10.21
N LEU A 85 16.83 18.62 9.79
CA LEU A 85 16.60 19.22 8.48
C LEU A 85 17.91 19.22 7.72
N ASN A 86 17.96 18.55 6.56
CA ASN A 86 19.16 18.40 5.74
C ASN A 86 20.39 17.97 6.56
N ASP A 87 20.21 16.92 7.39
CA ASP A 87 21.21 16.36 8.30
C ASP A 87 21.61 17.23 9.51
N ILE A 88 21.03 18.42 9.66
CA ILE A 88 21.26 19.31 10.80
C ILE A 88 20.14 19.13 11.83
N ARG A 89 20.50 18.83 13.08
CA ARG A 89 19.53 18.73 14.18
C ARG A 89 18.91 20.10 14.46
N LEU A 90 17.59 20.14 14.55
CA LEU A 90 16.85 21.35 14.88
C LEU A 90 16.86 21.58 16.40
N GLU A 91 16.93 22.86 16.80
CA GLU A 91 16.67 23.23 18.17
C GLU A 91 15.17 23.16 18.46
N PRO A 92 14.74 22.56 19.60
CA PRO A 92 13.34 22.51 19.98
C PRO A 92 12.70 23.89 20.04
N SER A 93 11.43 23.97 19.65
CA SER A 93 10.62 25.19 19.66
C SER A 93 11.16 26.36 18.83
N THR A 94 12.04 26.08 17.87
CA THR A 94 12.60 27.06 16.93
C THR A 94 12.07 26.80 15.53
N HIS A 95 11.69 27.86 14.81
CA HIS A 95 11.15 27.76 13.46
C HIS A 95 12.28 27.77 12.42
N TYR A 96 12.32 26.76 11.56
CA TYR A 96 13.26 26.65 10.45
C TYR A 96 12.51 26.71 9.13
N SER A 97 13.01 27.50 8.17
CA SER A 97 12.38 27.62 6.84
C SER A 97 12.49 26.28 6.09
N LEU A 98 11.36 25.83 5.54
CA LEU A 98 11.23 24.58 4.80
C LEU A 98 10.95 24.88 3.32
N LYS A 99 11.78 24.35 2.43
CA LYS A 99 11.73 24.56 0.98
C LYS A 99 11.57 23.25 0.22
N PRO A 100 10.88 23.25 -0.93
CA PRO A 100 10.78 22.05 -1.76
C PRO A 100 12.17 21.51 -2.12
N GLY A 101 12.40 20.23 -1.88
CA GLY A 101 13.68 19.53 -1.98
C GLY A 101 14.30 19.19 -0.62
N ASP A 102 13.88 19.84 0.46
CA ASP A 102 14.46 19.62 1.78
C ASP A 102 14.16 18.22 2.34
N LYS A 103 15.18 17.64 2.98
CA LYS A 103 15.10 16.37 3.69
C LYS A 103 14.81 16.62 5.17
N ILE A 104 13.79 15.96 5.70
CA ILE A 104 13.40 15.98 7.11
C ILE A 104 13.55 14.57 7.67
N ASP A 105 14.40 14.36 8.68
CA ASP A 105 14.51 13.10 9.40
C ASP A 105 13.86 13.23 10.79
N LEU A 106 12.98 12.29 11.13
CA LEU A 106 12.41 12.18 12.47
C LEU A 106 13.22 11.16 13.28
N GLY A 107 14.09 11.67 14.15
CA GLY A 107 15.07 10.88 14.89
C GLY A 107 16.36 10.59 14.12
N GLN A 108 17.31 9.97 14.82
CA GLN A 108 18.65 9.69 14.29
C GLN A 108 18.64 8.50 13.30
N ASN A 109 19.67 8.44 12.46
CA ASN A 109 19.95 7.37 11.49
C ASN A 109 18.99 7.30 10.29
N SER A 110 18.27 8.37 9.96
CA SER A 110 17.40 8.46 8.77
C SER A 110 16.47 7.25 8.60
N LYS A 111 15.90 6.78 9.72
CA LYS A 111 14.94 5.65 9.73
C LYS A 111 13.54 6.07 9.27
N VAL A 112 13.17 7.31 9.58
CA VAL A 112 11.92 7.94 9.16
C VAL A 112 12.28 9.24 8.46
N THR A 113 12.33 9.20 7.13
CA THR A 113 12.82 10.31 6.29
C THR A 113 11.72 10.80 5.38
N PHE A 114 11.50 12.11 5.38
CA PHE A 114 10.61 12.81 4.48
C PHE A 114 11.38 13.72 3.54
N ILE A 115 10.91 13.83 2.29
CA ILE A 115 11.30 14.88 1.37
C ILE A 115 10.10 15.80 1.17
N PHE A 116 10.27 17.09 1.45
CA PHE A 116 9.24 18.08 1.18
C PHE A 116 9.28 18.43 -0.31
N ARG A 117 8.20 18.21 -1.06
CA ARG A 117 8.21 18.41 -2.53
C ARG A 117 6.83 18.75 -3.08
N HIS A 118 6.79 19.17 -4.34
CA HIS A 118 5.52 19.34 -5.06
C HIS A 118 4.93 17.97 -5.44
N LYS A 119 3.62 17.85 -5.27
CA LYS A 119 2.80 16.74 -5.77
C LYS A 119 2.78 16.80 -7.29
N GLN A 120 3.39 15.82 -7.95
CA GLN A 120 3.36 15.73 -9.40
C GLN A 120 1.95 15.34 -9.85
N GLN A 121 1.28 16.22 -10.62
CA GLN A 121 0.06 15.87 -11.33
C GLN A 121 0.44 15.14 -12.62
N ASP A 122 0.11 13.85 -12.71
CA ASP A 122 0.21 13.10 -13.96
C ASP A 122 -0.76 13.71 -14.99
N GLN A 123 -0.24 14.56 -15.88
CA GLN A 123 -0.98 15.01 -17.07
C GLN A 123 -1.01 13.86 -18.08
N THR A 124 -2.12 13.11 -18.13
CA THR A 124 -2.52 12.37 -19.33
C THR A 124 -2.79 13.36 -20.46
N ASN A 125 -1.78 13.63 -21.29
CA ASN A 125 -1.91 14.40 -22.52
C ASN A 125 -2.68 13.60 -23.57
N ILE A 126 -3.95 13.95 -23.82
CA ILE A 126 -4.65 13.63 -25.08
C ILE A 126 -4.73 14.91 -25.90
N GLY A 127 -4.01 14.94 -27.03
CA GLY A 127 -4.32 15.78 -28.17
C GLY A 127 -3.41 16.99 -28.40
N SER A 128 -2.36 16.81 -29.21
CA SER A 128 -1.94 17.80 -30.22
C SER A 128 -1.11 17.09 -31.29
N ILE A 129 -1.76 16.91 -32.45
CA ILE A 129 -1.20 16.33 -33.67
C ILE A 129 -0.37 17.41 -34.36
N SER A 130 0.95 17.22 -34.46
CA SER A 130 1.76 17.69 -35.58
C SER A 130 3.12 16.97 -35.59
N ASN A 131 3.24 15.96 -36.45
CA ASN A 131 4.51 15.34 -36.87
C ASN A 131 4.91 15.94 -38.25
N PRO A 132 6.14 15.77 -38.80
CA PRO A 132 7.23 14.87 -38.40
C PRO A 132 8.66 15.46 -38.47
N THR A 133 9.62 14.91 -37.73
CA THR A 133 10.94 14.51 -38.25
C THR A 133 11.59 13.54 -37.27
N VAL A 134 12.02 12.41 -37.82
CA VAL A 134 12.41 11.17 -37.17
C VAL A 134 13.89 11.21 -36.78
N ILE A 135 14.21 10.99 -35.50
CA ILE A 135 15.22 10.00 -35.10
C ILE A 135 14.65 9.18 -33.95
N GLN A 136 14.51 7.89 -34.23
CA GLN A 136 13.95 6.86 -33.39
C GLN A 136 15.06 6.34 -32.46
N THR A 137 14.92 6.53 -31.15
CA THR A 137 15.59 5.68 -30.16
C THR A 137 14.51 4.98 -29.36
N GLN A 138 14.63 3.66 -29.28
CA GLN A 138 13.59 2.71 -28.96
C GLN A 138 13.01 2.89 -27.56
N GLN A 139 11.68 2.95 -27.49
CA GLN A 139 10.90 2.63 -26.30
C GLN A 139 11.10 1.15 -25.95
N ILE A 140 11.58 0.86 -24.74
CA ILE A 140 11.22 -0.36 -24.02
C ILE A 140 10.70 0.07 -22.64
N ASP A 141 9.38 0.24 -22.63
CA ASP A 141 8.48 -0.22 -21.57
C ASP A 141 8.74 0.28 -20.13
N ASN A 142 8.48 1.56 -19.91
CA ASN A 142 8.12 2.06 -18.59
C ASN A 142 6.65 1.66 -18.30
N GLN A 143 6.45 0.39 -17.96
CA GLN A 143 5.23 -0.11 -17.35
C GLN A 143 5.60 -0.82 -16.05
N ASN A 144 5.31 -0.16 -14.93
CA ASN A 144 4.64 -0.72 -13.74
C ASN A 144 4.93 0.13 -12.51
N GLN A 145 4.21 1.24 -12.44
CA GLN A 145 3.75 1.77 -11.17
C GLN A 145 2.90 0.68 -10.52
N HIS A 146 3.43 0.05 -9.46
CA HIS A 146 2.84 -1.10 -8.78
C HIS A 146 1.64 -0.65 -7.93
N ARG A 147 0.56 -0.24 -8.60
CA ARG A 147 -0.78 -0.27 -8.02
C ARG A 147 -1.18 -1.75 -8.10
N VAL A 148 -1.46 -2.40 -6.98
CA VAL A 148 -2.00 -3.77 -7.00
C VAL A 148 -3.34 -3.71 -7.75
N ASP A 149 -3.28 -4.02 -9.04
CA ASP A 149 -4.38 -3.88 -9.98
C ASP A 149 -5.54 -4.75 -9.50
N ARG A 150 -6.78 -4.28 -9.65
CA ARG A 150 -7.98 -5.01 -9.21
C ARG A 150 -8.01 -6.42 -9.82
N THR A 151 -7.44 -6.57 -11.01
CA THR A 151 -7.24 -7.86 -11.70
C THR A 151 -6.39 -8.84 -10.90
N SER A 152 -5.28 -8.38 -10.29
CA SER A 152 -4.41 -9.24 -9.45
C SER A 152 -5.12 -9.70 -8.17
N LYS A 153 -5.97 -8.85 -7.58
CA LYS A 153 -6.79 -9.20 -6.41
C LYS A 153 -7.89 -10.20 -6.76
N ILE A 154 -8.52 -10.03 -7.91
CA ILE A 154 -9.56 -10.93 -8.41
C ILE A 154 -8.93 -12.29 -8.77
N LEU A 155 -7.78 -12.29 -9.44
CA LEU A 155 -7.08 -13.51 -9.81
C LEU A 155 -6.61 -14.29 -8.57
N GLY A 156 -6.08 -13.59 -7.55
CA GLY A 156 -5.75 -14.19 -6.26
C GLY A 156 -6.98 -14.81 -5.57
N ALA A 157 -8.12 -14.11 -5.56
CA ALA A 157 -9.37 -14.64 -5.02
C ALA A 157 -9.87 -15.88 -5.79
N SER A 158 -9.80 -15.88 -7.13
CA SER A 158 -10.17 -17.02 -7.97
C SER A 158 -9.30 -18.25 -7.71
N LEU A 159 -7.99 -18.07 -7.48
CA LEU A 159 -7.08 -19.16 -7.15
C LEU A 159 -7.37 -19.75 -5.76
N ILE A 160 -7.70 -18.91 -4.79
CA ILE A 160 -8.11 -19.37 -3.44
C ILE A 160 -9.42 -20.17 -3.53
N VAL A 161 -10.40 -19.68 -4.29
CA VAL A 161 -11.66 -20.39 -4.53
C VAL A 161 -11.41 -21.73 -5.23
N ALA A 162 -10.56 -21.77 -6.25
CA ALA A 162 -10.20 -23.00 -6.94
C ALA A 162 -9.52 -24.02 -5.99
N ALA A 163 -8.64 -23.58 -5.10
CA ALA A 163 -8.00 -24.45 -4.11
C ALA A 163 -9.03 -25.06 -3.14
N ILE A 164 -9.99 -24.25 -2.66
CA ILE A 164 -11.08 -24.73 -1.79
C ILE A 164 -11.96 -25.74 -2.54
N LEU A 165 -12.28 -25.48 -3.81
CA LEU A 165 -13.08 -26.38 -4.63
C LEU A 165 -12.35 -27.71 -4.91
N ILE A 166 -11.05 -27.69 -5.18
CA ILE A 166 -10.24 -28.90 -5.38
C ILE A 166 -10.15 -29.70 -4.08
N LEU A 167 -9.95 -29.04 -2.94
CA LEU A 167 -9.96 -29.69 -1.63
C LEU A 167 -11.33 -30.35 -1.35
N ALA A 168 -12.42 -29.65 -1.63
CA ALA A 168 -13.79 -30.14 -1.48
C ALA A 168 -14.12 -31.28 -2.46
N ALA A 169 -13.64 -31.23 -3.70
CA ALA A 169 -13.86 -32.26 -4.71
C ALA A 169 -13.01 -33.52 -4.47
N SER A 170 -11.80 -33.37 -3.92
CA SER A 170 -10.89 -34.49 -3.60
C SER A 170 -11.35 -35.37 -2.43
N THR A 171 -12.41 -34.94 -1.74
CA THR A 171 -12.98 -35.66 -0.60
C THR A 171 -14.38 -36.14 -0.96
N GLN A 172 -14.44 -37.17 -1.81
CA GLN A 172 -15.67 -37.93 -1.97
C GLN A 172 -16.02 -38.60 -0.63
N VAL A 173 -17.00 -38.01 0.05
CA VAL A 173 -18.11 -38.60 0.84
C VAL A 173 -18.54 -37.57 1.89
N GLY A 174 -19.82 -37.17 1.84
CA GLY A 174 -20.47 -36.32 2.85
C GLY A 174 -20.86 -34.91 2.39
N PHE A 175 -21.47 -34.76 1.21
CA PHE A 175 -21.93 -33.48 0.64
C PHE A 175 -22.84 -32.67 1.59
N PHE A 176 -23.56 -33.35 2.49
CA PHE A 176 -24.62 -32.74 3.30
C PHE A 176 -24.13 -31.97 4.55
N VAL A 177 -22.90 -32.21 5.02
CA VAL A 177 -22.41 -31.63 6.30
C VAL A 177 -21.40 -30.48 6.08
N ARG A 178 -20.83 -30.34 4.87
CA ARG A 178 -19.75 -29.38 4.58
C ARG A 178 -20.20 -28.08 3.91
N LEU A 179 -21.37 -28.08 3.26
CA LEU A 179 -22.03 -26.89 2.71
C LEU A 179 -22.08 -25.68 3.66
N PRO A 180 -22.47 -25.84 4.95
CA PRO A 180 -22.51 -24.71 5.88
C PRO A 180 -21.13 -24.11 6.20
N GLY A 181 -20.07 -24.93 6.30
CA GLY A 181 -18.71 -24.44 6.55
C GLY A 181 -18.10 -23.69 5.36
N VAL A 182 -18.42 -24.13 4.14
CA VAL A 182 -18.01 -23.45 2.89
C VAL A 182 -18.76 -22.12 2.75
N LEU A 183 -20.07 -22.09 3.02
CA LEU A 183 -20.87 -20.86 3.04
C LEU A 183 -20.33 -19.86 4.06
N LEU A 184 -19.95 -20.32 5.26
CA LEU A 184 -19.36 -19.47 6.29
C LEU A 184 -18.01 -18.87 5.85
N SER A 185 -17.20 -19.65 5.15
CA SER A 185 -15.92 -19.20 4.59
C SER A 185 -16.12 -18.16 3.48
N ILE A 186 -17.09 -18.37 2.59
CA ILE A 186 -17.45 -17.42 1.53
C ILE A 186 -17.96 -16.11 2.12
N ALA A 187 -18.79 -16.17 3.17
CA ALA A 187 -19.26 -14.99 3.89
C ALA A 187 -18.10 -14.20 4.51
N GLY A 188 -17.12 -14.88 5.11
CA GLY A 188 -15.91 -14.25 5.64
C GLY A 188 -15.09 -13.53 4.55
N VAL A 189 -14.94 -14.14 3.37
CA VAL A 189 -14.29 -13.49 2.21
C VAL A 189 -15.07 -12.27 1.73
N ALA A 190 -16.40 -12.36 1.64
CA ALA A 190 -17.25 -11.23 1.27
C ALA A 190 -17.11 -10.05 2.24
N VAL A 191 -17.04 -10.33 3.55
CA VAL A 191 -16.80 -9.32 4.60
C VAL A 191 -15.45 -8.63 4.42
N LEU A 192 -14.40 -9.37 4.04
CA LEU A 192 -13.08 -8.77 3.75
C LEU A 192 -13.09 -7.89 2.49
N VAL A 193 -13.88 -8.24 1.47
CA VAL A 193 -13.97 -7.49 0.20
C VAL A 193 -14.79 -6.21 0.34
N VAL A 194 -15.88 -6.25 1.10
CA VAL A 194 -16.78 -5.09 1.27
C VAL A 194 -16.15 -3.99 2.13
N GLY A 195 -15.18 -4.30 2.99
CA GLY A 195 -14.36 -3.32 3.72
C GLY A 195 -15.10 -2.40 4.70
N ARG A 196 -16.42 -2.55 4.85
CA ARG A 196 -17.27 -1.78 5.78
C ARG A 196 -17.28 -2.32 7.21
N VAL A 197 -16.79 -3.54 7.41
CA VAL A 197 -16.80 -4.24 8.70
C VAL A 197 -15.37 -4.55 9.11
N ASN A 198 -15.11 -4.62 10.42
CA ASN A 198 -13.79 -4.87 10.96
C ASN A 198 -13.19 -6.16 10.37
N ARG A 199 -11.98 -6.05 9.79
CA ARG A 199 -11.30 -7.14 9.07
C ARG A 199 -11.07 -8.38 9.94
N ILE A 200 -10.99 -8.21 11.26
CA ILE A 200 -10.87 -9.28 12.24
C ILE A 200 -12.04 -10.26 12.13
N ILE A 201 -13.26 -9.77 11.90
CA ILE A 201 -14.47 -10.60 11.79
C ILE A 201 -14.43 -11.48 10.54
N GLY A 202 -13.93 -10.95 9.42
CA GLY A 202 -13.76 -11.74 8.19
C GLY A 202 -12.78 -12.90 8.37
N TRP A 203 -11.65 -12.66 9.05
CA TRP A 203 -10.69 -13.72 9.37
C TRP A 203 -11.24 -14.76 10.35
N LEU A 204 -12.00 -14.34 11.37
CA LEU A 204 -12.63 -15.27 12.31
C LEU A 204 -13.67 -16.17 11.63
N LEU A 205 -14.45 -15.62 10.68
CA LEU A 205 -15.43 -16.40 9.91
C LEU A 205 -14.76 -17.44 9.00
N ILE A 206 -13.66 -17.06 8.34
CA ILE A 206 -12.87 -17.99 7.51
C ILE A 206 -12.27 -19.09 8.39
N LEU A 207 -11.65 -18.73 9.53
CA LEU A 207 -11.06 -19.70 10.45
C LEU A 207 -12.13 -20.65 11.02
N GLY A 208 -13.30 -20.13 11.39
CA GLY A 208 -14.43 -20.92 11.84
C GLY A 208 -14.96 -21.88 10.77
N GLY A 209 -15.09 -21.42 9.52
CA GLY A 209 -15.49 -22.27 8.40
C GLY A 209 -14.52 -23.41 8.14
N ILE A 210 -13.21 -23.13 8.17
CA ILE A 210 -12.15 -24.14 8.03
C ILE A 210 -12.19 -25.12 9.21
N ALA A 211 -12.36 -24.64 10.45
CA ALA A 211 -12.45 -25.50 11.63
C ALA A 211 -13.65 -26.45 11.57
N VAL A 212 -14.82 -25.97 11.12
CA VAL A 212 -16.00 -26.81 10.91
C VAL A 212 -15.74 -27.88 9.83
N ILE A 213 -15.10 -27.51 8.71
CA ILE A 213 -14.72 -28.44 7.64
C ILE A 213 -13.71 -29.48 8.15
N ALA A 214 -12.70 -29.08 8.92
CA ALA A 214 -11.67 -29.95 9.46
C ALA A 214 -12.22 -30.91 10.53
N PHE A 215 -13.04 -30.42 11.45
CA PHE A 215 -13.65 -31.22 12.51
C PHE A 215 -14.61 -32.28 11.93
N THR A 216 -15.40 -31.89 10.92
CA THR A 216 -16.30 -32.82 10.21
C THR A 216 -15.51 -33.78 9.29
N GLY A 217 -14.30 -33.39 8.85
CA GLY A 217 -13.41 -34.20 8.04
C GLY A 217 -12.57 -35.23 8.81
N GLY A 218 -12.40 -35.06 10.13
CA GLY A 218 -11.63 -35.97 10.98
C GLY A 218 -12.25 -37.36 11.16
N ILE A 219 -13.54 -37.53 10.90
CA ILE A 219 -14.24 -38.82 11.06
C ILE A 219 -13.96 -39.79 9.89
N PHE A 220 -13.43 -39.31 8.76
CA PHE A 220 -13.18 -40.11 7.55
C PHE A 220 -11.75 -39.97 7.02
N ALA A 221 -10.80 -39.78 7.93
CA ALA A 221 -9.41 -39.43 7.69
C ALA A 221 -8.59 -40.56 7.04
N SER A 222 -8.81 -40.80 5.75
CA SER A 222 -7.80 -41.44 4.90
C SER A 222 -7.91 -40.97 3.46
N ILE A 223 -7.68 -39.68 3.18
CA ILE A 223 -7.28 -39.24 1.83
C ILE A 223 -6.22 -38.14 1.93
N ASN A 224 -5.00 -38.59 1.61
CA ASN A 224 -3.96 -37.94 0.82
C ASN A 224 -3.32 -36.67 1.37
N LEU A 225 -2.26 -36.86 2.18
CA LEU A 225 -1.28 -35.85 2.58
C LEU A 225 -0.85 -34.93 1.40
N LEU A 226 -0.81 -35.48 0.19
CA LEU A 226 -0.50 -34.74 -1.04
C LEU A 226 -1.49 -33.61 -1.33
N SER A 227 -2.80 -33.80 -1.11
CA SER A 227 -3.80 -32.75 -1.37
C SER A 227 -3.68 -31.61 -0.36
N VAL A 228 -3.39 -31.94 0.90
CA VAL A 228 -3.12 -30.95 1.96
C VAL A 228 -1.86 -30.16 1.66
N LEU A 229 -0.80 -30.83 1.19
CA LEU A 229 0.47 -30.20 0.83
C LEU A 229 0.31 -29.26 -0.38
N VAL A 230 -0.41 -29.70 -1.41
CA VAL A 230 -0.71 -28.89 -2.60
C VAL A 230 -1.61 -27.70 -2.24
N ALA A 231 -2.65 -27.90 -1.42
CA ALA A 231 -3.53 -26.83 -0.98
C ALA A 231 -2.78 -25.79 -0.13
N SER A 232 -1.90 -26.23 0.77
CA SER A 232 -1.06 -25.35 1.59
C SER A 232 -0.11 -24.52 0.72
N ALA A 233 0.54 -25.14 -0.26
CA ALA A 233 1.44 -24.45 -1.19
C ALA A 233 0.70 -23.41 -2.04
N LEU A 234 -0.48 -23.76 -2.57
CA LEU A 234 -1.31 -22.85 -3.34
C LEU A 234 -1.84 -21.69 -2.49
N PHE A 235 -2.21 -21.96 -1.24
CA PHE A 235 -2.67 -20.95 -0.30
C PHE A 235 -1.54 -19.95 0.03
N ALA A 236 -0.33 -20.45 0.30
CA ALA A 236 0.83 -19.61 0.57
C ALA A 236 1.22 -18.75 -0.64
N ALA A 237 1.21 -19.33 -1.85
CA ALA A 237 1.45 -18.61 -3.09
C ALA A 237 0.37 -17.54 -3.37
N GLY A 238 -0.90 -17.88 -3.17
CA GLY A 238 -2.02 -16.94 -3.30
C GLY A 238 -1.95 -15.81 -2.28
N TYR A 239 -1.56 -16.09 -1.04
CA TYR A 239 -1.38 -15.11 0.02
C TYR A 239 -0.23 -14.13 -0.28
N GLN A 240 0.94 -14.65 -0.71
CA GLN A 240 2.06 -13.81 -1.14
C GLN A 240 1.68 -12.91 -2.32
N LEU A 241 0.95 -13.46 -3.29
CA LEU A 241 0.50 -12.70 -4.44
C LEU A 241 -0.50 -11.60 -4.06
N PHE A 242 -1.46 -11.89 -3.18
CA PHE A 242 -2.49 -10.94 -2.76
C PHE A 242 -1.93 -9.76 -1.96
N THR A 243 -0.89 -10.01 -1.17
CA THR A 243 -0.25 -9.01 -0.31
C THR A 243 0.86 -8.24 -1.02
N SER A 244 1.63 -8.93 -1.87
CA SER A 244 2.91 -8.43 -2.38
C SER A 244 2.93 -8.23 -3.89
N GLY A 245 1.93 -8.74 -4.62
CA GLY A 245 1.91 -8.75 -6.09
C GLY A 245 2.96 -9.66 -6.74
N LYS A 246 3.78 -10.36 -5.93
CA LYS A 246 4.91 -11.18 -6.35
C LYS A 246 4.83 -12.56 -5.70
N VAL A 247 5.19 -13.61 -6.44
CA VAL A 247 5.41 -14.94 -5.87
C VAL A 247 6.92 -15.18 -5.88
N TRP A 248 7.52 -15.21 -4.69
CA TRP A 248 8.97 -15.29 -4.52
C TRP A 248 9.72 -14.17 -5.27
N LYS A 249 10.49 -14.53 -6.31
CA LYS A 249 11.30 -13.61 -7.14
C LYS A 249 10.65 -13.26 -8.48
N TYR A 250 9.48 -13.82 -8.79
CA TYR A 250 8.84 -13.67 -10.09
C TYR A 250 7.56 -12.85 -9.96
N ASP A 251 7.47 -11.82 -10.81
CA ASP A 251 6.24 -11.08 -11.06
C ASP A 251 5.39 -11.84 -12.11
N LEU A 252 4.07 -11.80 -11.97
CA LEU A 252 3.10 -12.41 -12.89
C LEU A 252 3.30 -11.96 -14.33
N GLN A 253 3.73 -10.72 -14.54
CA GLN A 253 4.01 -10.21 -15.88
C GLN A 253 5.18 -10.95 -16.53
N THR A 254 6.22 -11.24 -15.77
CA THR A 254 7.36 -12.07 -16.21
C THR A 254 6.90 -13.46 -16.62
N LEU A 255 5.99 -14.08 -15.84
CA LEU A 255 5.47 -15.42 -16.15
C LEU A 255 4.56 -15.42 -17.37
N GLN A 256 3.73 -14.39 -17.57
CA GLN A 256 2.90 -14.25 -18.77
C GLN A 256 3.76 -14.07 -20.03
N VAL A 257 4.85 -13.31 -19.95
CA VAL A 257 5.82 -13.16 -21.05
C VAL A 257 6.50 -14.51 -21.37
N LEU A 258 6.84 -15.29 -20.35
CA LEU A 258 7.51 -16.59 -20.50
C LEU A 258 6.59 -17.68 -21.07
N VAL A 259 5.33 -17.70 -20.61
CA VAL A 259 4.30 -18.62 -21.13
C VAL A 259 3.91 -18.25 -22.56
N LYS A 260 3.81 -16.95 -22.89
CA LYS A 260 3.53 -16.50 -24.26
C LYS A 260 4.67 -16.85 -25.23
N LYS A 261 5.92 -16.80 -24.77
CA LYS A 261 7.11 -17.22 -25.53
C LYS A 261 7.12 -18.72 -25.86
N HIS A 262 6.54 -19.56 -25.00
CA HIS A 262 6.46 -21.01 -25.22
C HIS A 262 5.24 -21.48 -26.01
N ARG A 263 4.19 -20.65 -26.14
CA ARG A 263 2.94 -20.98 -26.84
C ARG A 263 2.92 -20.50 -28.30
N GLY A 264 3.93 -19.76 -28.72
CA GLY A 264 4.11 -19.23 -30.07
C GLY A 264 5.23 -19.91 -30.86
N ASN A 265 5.61 -21.14 -30.49
CA ASN A 265 6.60 -21.97 -31.19
C ASN A 265 6.00 -23.34 -31.49
#